data_AF-A0A545VHK7-F1
#
_entry.id   AF-A0A545VHK7-F1
#
_cell.length_a   1.000
_cell.length_b   1.000
_cell.length_c   1.000
_cell.angle_alpha   90.00
_cell.angle_beta   90.00
_cell.angle_gamma   90.00
#
_symmetry.space_group_name_H-M   'P 1'
#
loop_
_entity.id
_entity.type
_entity.pdbx_description
1 polymer ?
#
loop_
_entity_poly.entity_id
_entity_poly.type
_entity_poly.pdbx_seq_one_letter_code
_entity_poly.pdbx_strand_id
1 'polypeptide(L)'
;MAKSKSKTKSQRRTSPPPPPPPQQPLPSLLRQACKFFGTTAGLDLTLRLFQGLVIISAKAADEVVATRSFIASAQLDLARRYLRFFVLLDCIHNVLDTIAKEHASLAYKTLDLVEWSCLLMYFALENLTMLHDMKIHVLPWYRPVLVEANKFWLYAILASIARTVIRRAGLLFSRSPARSSKREQQQQQQQHPPPPPLRRLVIDALDLCLPASFIGWVAIDDVTIGCIMTLSTLLVWRDVWAKAQ
;
A
#
# COMPACT_ATOMS: atom_id res chain seq x y z
N MET A 1 -74.96 -30.09 -39.03
CA MET A 1 -73.72 -29.79 -38.27
C MET A 1 -72.68 -29.26 -39.24
N ALA A 2 -72.38 -27.95 -39.21
CA ALA A 2 -71.26 -27.34 -39.92
C ALA A 2 -70.75 -26.17 -39.06
N LYS A 3 -69.49 -26.23 -38.59
CA LYS A 3 -68.85 -25.17 -37.80
C LYS A 3 -67.79 -24.47 -38.67
N SER A 4 -68.03 -23.18 -38.92
CA SER A 4 -67.07 -22.26 -39.54
C SER A 4 -65.98 -21.89 -38.52
N LYS A 5 -64.70 -22.02 -38.91
CA LYS A 5 -63.54 -21.60 -38.12
C LYS A 5 -63.07 -20.24 -38.61
N SER A 6 -63.17 -19.21 -37.75
CA SER A 6 -62.56 -17.90 -37.99
C SER A 6 -61.05 -17.95 -37.72
N LYS A 7 -60.25 -17.36 -38.63
CA LYS A 7 -58.81 -17.14 -38.46
C LYS A 7 -58.59 -15.74 -37.91
N THR A 8 -58.11 -15.62 -36.68
CA THR A 8 -57.63 -14.34 -36.13
C THR A 8 -56.12 -14.21 -36.38
N LYS A 9 -55.73 -13.21 -37.16
CA LYS A 9 -54.35 -12.89 -37.54
C LYS A 9 -53.70 -12.08 -36.41
N SER A 10 -52.82 -12.70 -35.63
CA SER A 10 -52.08 -12.03 -34.55
C SER A 10 -51.00 -11.11 -35.12
N GLN A 11 -51.15 -9.81 -34.90
CA GLN A 11 -50.27 -8.75 -35.39
C GLN A 11 -49.10 -8.59 -34.39
N ARG A 12 -47.90 -9.07 -34.78
CA ARG A 12 -46.68 -8.98 -33.97
C ARG A 12 -46.19 -7.53 -33.92
N ARG A 13 -46.43 -6.82 -32.80
CA ARG A 13 -45.78 -5.52 -32.52
C ARG A 13 -44.28 -5.72 -32.35
N THR A 14 -43.48 -5.15 -33.25
CA THR A 14 -42.04 -4.96 -33.07
C THR A 14 -41.82 -3.73 -32.19
N SER A 15 -41.27 -3.91 -30.99
CA SER A 15 -40.82 -2.79 -30.15
C SER A 15 -39.53 -2.18 -30.71
N PRO A 16 -39.35 -0.85 -30.62
CA PRO A 16 -38.11 -0.20 -31.05
C PRO A 16 -36.93 -0.60 -30.13
N PRO A 17 -35.69 -0.58 -30.65
CA PRO A 17 -34.51 -0.89 -29.85
C PRO A 17 -34.31 0.15 -28.73
N PRO A 18 -33.80 -0.26 -27.55
CA PRO A 18 -33.56 0.65 -26.44
C PRO A 18 -32.51 1.71 -26.82
N PRO A 19 -32.65 2.95 -26.30
CA PRO A 19 -31.67 3.99 -26.53
C PRO A 19 -30.30 3.59 -25.97
N PRO A 20 -29.19 4.04 -26.59
CA PRO A 20 -27.86 3.76 -26.08
C PRO A 20 -27.72 4.34 -24.65
N PRO A 21 -26.98 3.65 -23.76
CA PRO A 21 -26.77 4.15 -22.41
C PRO A 21 -26.10 5.53 -22.46
N PRO A 22 -26.47 6.46 -21.57
CA PRO A 22 -25.86 7.78 -21.51
C PRO A 22 -24.35 7.62 -21.29
N GLN A 23 -23.56 8.18 -22.21
CA GLN A 23 -22.11 8.28 -22.04
C GLN A 23 -21.84 9.14 -20.81
N GLN A 24 -21.36 8.51 -19.74
CA GLN A 24 -21.00 9.22 -18.53
C GLN A 24 -19.83 10.17 -18.85
N PRO A 25 -19.94 11.47 -18.53
CA PRO A 25 -18.85 12.41 -18.77
C PRO A 25 -17.61 11.97 -17.99
N LEU A 26 -16.46 11.98 -18.66
CA LEU A 26 -15.17 11.68 -18.06
C LEU A 26 -15.01 12.51 -16.77
N PRO A 27 -14.73 11.90 -15.61
CA PRO A 27 -14.67 12.65 -14.36
C PRO A 27 -13.59 13.73 -14.45
N SER A 28 -13.94 14.97 -14.10
CA SER A 28 -13.01 16.10 -14.10
C SER A 28 -11.80 15.81 -13.20
N LEU A 29 -10.60 16.25 -13.61
CA LEU A 29 -9.37 16.02 -12.84
C LEU A 29 -9.47 16.54 -11.40
N LEU A 30 -10.17 17.66 -11.19
CA LEU A 30 -10.43 18.20 -9.86
C LEU A 30 -11.23 17.21 -9.00
N ARG A 31 -12.25 16.56 -9.55
CA ARG A 31 -13.05 15.57 -8.82
C ARG A 31 -12.21 14.34 -8.45
N GLN A 32 -11.35 13.90 -9.37
CA GLN A 32 -10.42 12.79 -9.12
C GLN A 32 -9.42 13.12 -8.01
N ALA A 33 -8.89 14.36 -8.02
CA ALA A 33 -8.02 14.86 -6.97
C ALA A 33 -8.74 14.94 -5.62
N CYS A 34 -9.96 15.49 -5.57
CA CYS A 34 -10.76 15.54 -4.35
C CYS A 34 -11.01 14.14 -3.77
N LYS A 35 -11.30 13.14 -4.61
CA LYS A 35 -11.44 11.74 -4.17
C LYS A 35 -10.14 11.22 -3.57
N PHE A 36 -9.01 11.44 -4.25
CA PHE A 36 -7.70 10.98 -3.78
C PHE A 36 -7.31 11.60 -2.43
N PHE A 37 -7.39 12.92 -2.30
CA PHE A 37 -7.14 13.63 -1.04
C PHE A 37 -8.21 13.37 0.02
N GLY A 38 -9.37 12.84 -0.35
CA GLY A 38 -10.37 12.35 0.58
C GLY A 38 -9.98 11.04 1.27
N THR A 39 -8.93 10.34 0.79
CA THR A 39 -8.44 9.11 1.40
C THR A 39 -7.24 9.37 2.31
N THR A 40 -7.19 8.69 3.45
CA THR A 40 -6.03 8.74 4.36
C THR A 40 -4.73 8.37 3.66
N ALA A 41 -4.77 7.35 2.79
CA ALA A 41 -3.61 6.90 2.02
C ALA A 41 -3.13 7.98 1.03
N GLY A 42 -4.04 8.68 0.36
CA GLY A 42 -3.68 9.77 -0.55
C GLY A 42 -3.07 10.95 0.19
N LEU A 43 -3.61 11.32 1.35
CA LEU A 43 -3.07 12.38 2.20
C LEU A 43 -1.69 12.04 2.75
N ASP A 44 -1.50 10.84 3.34
CA ASP A 44 -0.18 10.41 3.85
C ASP A 44 0.88 10.45 2.75
N LEU A 45 0.53 9.96 1.56
CA LEU A 45 1.44 9.94 0.43
C LEU A 45 1.80 11.34 -0.06
N THR A 46 0.84 12.27 -0.04
CA THR A 46 1.06 13.68 -0.37
C THR A 46 2.02 14.34 0.62
N LEU A 47 1.80 14.11 1.91
CA LEU A 47 2.69 14.62 2.96
C LEU A 47 4.09 14.00 2.84
N ARG A 48 4.18 12.71 2.54
CA ARG A 48 5.45 11.99 2.33
C ARG A 48 6.22 12.57 1.15
N LEU A 49 5.53 12.92 0.07
CA LEU A 49 6.12 13.59 -1.09
C LEU A 49 6.69 14.96 -0.69
N PHE A 50 5.90 15.79 -0.02
CA PHE A 50 6.36 17.10 0.44
C PHE A 50 7.53 17.01 1.41
N GLN A 51 7.50 16.06 2.34
CA GLN A 51 8.59 15.82 3.28
C GLN A 51 9.89 15.51 2.54
N GLY A 52 9.84 14.67 1.50
CA GLY A 52 11.01 14.32 0.71
C GLY A 52 11.57 15.52 -0.06
N LEU A 53 10.69 16.31 -0.67
CA LEU A 53 11.07 17.54 -1.37
C LEU A 53 11.68 18.59 -0.44
N VAL A 54 11.15 18.74 0.78
CA VAL A 54 11.68 19.65 1.80
C VAL A 54 13.07 19.21 2.27
N ILE A 55 13.30 17.91 2.44
CA ILE A 55 14.63 17.38 2.80
C ILE A 55 15.63 17.65 1.66
N ILE A 56 15.24 17.41 0.42
CA ILE A 56 16.11 17.66 -0.75
C ILE A 56 16.45 19.15 -0.86
N SER A 57 15.45 20.03 -0.71
CA SER A 57 15.65 21.48 -0.84
C SER A 57 16.52 22.06 0.28
N ALA A 58 16.54 21.44 1.47
CA ALA A 58 17.38 21.86 2.58
C ALA A 58 18.88 21.90 2.22
N LYS A 59 19.34 21.03 1.30
CA LYS A 59 20.76 20.99 0.88
C LYS A 59 21.15 22.17 0.00
N ALA A 60 20.22 22.69 -0.79
CA ALA A 60 20.47 23.77 -1.73
C ALA A 60 20.29 25.17 -1.11
N ALA A 61 19.96 25.24 0.18
CA ALA A 61 19.54 26.46 0.85
C ALA A 61 20.55 26.95 1.88
N ASP A 62 20.45 28.23 2.23
CA ASP A 62 21.23 28.84 3.31
C ASP A 62 20.92 28.18 4.67
N GLU A 63 21.83 28.29 5.64
CA GLU A 63 21.72 27.65 6.96
C GLU A 63 20.38 27.92 7.68
N VAL A 64 19.88 29.15 7.59
CA VAL A 64 18.57 29.54 8.17
C VAL A 64 17.43 28.80 7.49
N VAL A 65 17.48 28.66 6.17
CA VAL A 65 16.45 27.99 5.38
C VAL A 65 16.53 26.47 5.60
N ALA A 66 17.74 25.91 5.64
CA ALA A 66 17.97 24.51 5.94
C ALA A 66 17.39 24.13 7.31
N THR A 67 17.63 24.95 8.34
CA THR A 67 17.05 24.75 9.69
C THR A 67 15.53 24.74 9.65
N ARG A 68 14.91 25.69 8.93
CA ARG A 68 13.45 25.74 8.76
C ARG A 68 12.92 24.53 8.00
N SER A 69 13.64 24.04 6.99
CA SER A 69 13.29 22.84 6.25
C SER A 69 13.32 21.59 7.14
N PHE A 70 14.30 21.45 8.04
CA PHE A 70 14.32 20.35 9.00
C PHE A 70 13.13 20.40 9.98
N ILE A 71 12.79 21.60 10.47
CA ILE A 71 11.60 21.80 11.30
C ILE A 71 10.33 21.41 10.52
N ALA A 72 10.19 21.89 9.28
CA ALA A 72 9.05 21.57 8.43
C ALA A 72 8.95 20.06 8.15
N SER A 73 10.08 19.39 7.89
CA SER A 73 10.14 17.94 7.71
C SER A 73 9.67 17.19 8.95
N ALA A 74 10.08 17.62 10.14
CA ALA A 74 9.61 17.02 11.39
C ALA A 74 8.10 17.22 11.62
N GLN A 75 7.56 18.38 11.26
CA GLN A 75 6.11 18.63 11.34
C GLN A 75 5.31 17.79 10.32
N LEU A 76 5.85 17.61 9.11
CA LEU A 76 5.25 16.72 8.10
C LEU A 76 5.30 15.25 8.54
N ASP A 77 6.40 14.81 9.15
CA ASP A 77 6.50 13.47 9.74
C ASP A 77 5.43 13.25 10.82
N LEU A 78 5.29 14.22 11.72
CA LEU A 78 4.27 14.18 12.77
C LEU A 78 2.85 14.15 12.18
N ALA A 79 2.56 14.98 11.18
CA ALA A 79 1.27 14.99 10.47
C ALA A 79 0.95 13.61 9.87
N ARG A 80 1.93 12.95 9.25
CA ARG A 80 1.77 11.58 8.72
C ARG A 80 1.52 10.56 9.82
N ARG A 81 2.14 10.69 10.99
CA ARG A 81 1.86 9.81 12.14
C ARG A 81 0.41 9.95 12.62
N TYR A 82 -0.16 11.17 12.65
CA TYR A 82 -1.59 11.35 12.95
C TYR A 82 -2.49 10.59 11.98
N LEU A 83 -2.22 10.67 10.67
CA LEU A 83 -3.01 9.96 9.66
C LEU A 83 -2.92 8.44 9.81
N ARG A 84 -1.74 7.94 10.21
CA ARG A 84 -1.49 6.51 10.41
C ARG A 84 -1.88 5.99 11.79
N PHE A 85 -2.32 6.86 12.72
CA PHE A 85 -2.60 6.48 14.10
C PHE A 85 -3.57 5.29 14.21
N PHE A 86 -4.64 5.31 13.40
CA PHE A 86 -5.65 4.24 13.37
C PHE A 86 -5.29 3.06 12.46
N VAL A 87 -4.24 3.16 11.64
CA VAL A 87 -3.73 2.02 10.84
C VAL A 87 -3.24 0.89 11.74
N LEU A 88 -2.93 1.18 13.01
CA LEU A 88 -2.71 0.18 14.05
C LEU A 88 -3.87 -0.82 14.15
N LEU A 89 -5.11 -0.34 14.08
CA LEU A 89 -6.31 -1.18 14.17
C LEU A 89 -6.45 -2.10 12.95
N ASP A 90 -6.12 -1.59 11.77
CA ASP A 90 -6.06 -2.40 10.55
C ASP A 90 -5.02 -3.50 10.69
N CYS A 91 -3.85 -3.21 11.29
CA CYS A 91 -2.83 -4.22 11.54
C CYS A 91 -3.30 -5.28 12.54
N ILE A 92 -3.99 -4.90 13.62
CA ILE A 92 -4.60 -5.86 14.55
C ILE A 92 -5.57 -6.77 13.81
N HIS A 93 -6.46 -6.19 13.00
CA HIS A 93 -7.42 -6.95 12.22
C HIS A 93 -6.73 -7.94 11.27
N ASN A 94 -5.70 -7.49 10.54
CA ASN A 94 -4.97 -8.35 9.60
C ASN A 94 -4.20 -9.48 10.30
N VAL A 95 -3.64 -9.25 11.50
CA VAL A 95 -3.02 -10.31 12.31
C VAL A 95 -4.05 -11.36 12.69
N LEU A 96 -5.20 -10.94 13.26
CA LEU A 96 -6.25 -11.85 13.69
C LEU A 96 -6.84 -12.65 12.52
N ASP A 97 -7.06 -11.97 11.39
CA ASP A 97 -7.55 -12.57 10.15
C ASP A 97 -6.55 -13.59 9.56
N THR A 98 -5.25 -13.28 9.58
CA THR A 98 -4.18 -14.22 9.15
C THR A 98 -4.11 -15.45 10.05
N ILE A 99 -4.35 -15.28 11.36
CA ILE A 99 -4.39 -16.40 12.31
C ILE A 99 -5.59 -17.30 12.01
N ALA A 100 -6.77 -16.71 11.81
CA ALA A 100 -8.03 -17.41 11.56
C ALA A 100 -8.07 -18.12 10.19
N LYS A 101 -7.41 -17.56 9.18
CA LYS A 101 -7.38 -18.12 7.82
C LYS A 101 -6.55 -19.40 7.74
N GLU A 102 -7.09 -20.37 7.02
CA GLU A 102 -6.34 -21.53 6.55
C GLU A 102 -5.53 -21.14 5.30
N HIS A 103 -4.23 -21.43 5.31
CA HIS A 103 -3.33 -21.16 4.19
C HIS A 103 -2.86 -22.48 3.58
N ALA A 104 -2.80 -22.54 2.25
CA ALA A 104 -2.30 -23.71 1.52
C ALA A 104 -0.83 -24.05 1.82
N SER A 105 -0.03 -23.07 2.27
CA SER A 105 1.33 -23.29 2.71
C SER A 105 1.60 -22.59 4.04
N LEU A 106 2.28 -23.29 4.95
CA LEU A 106 2.73 -22.73 6.22
C LEU A 106 3.68 -21.55 6.02
N ALA A 107 4.56 -21.61 5.02
CA ALA A 107 5.55 -20.56 4.75
C ALA A 107 4.90 -19.21 4.40
N TYR A 108 3.87 -19.18 3.54
CA TYR A 108 3.15 -17.94 3.26
C TYR A 108 2.41 -17.42 4.49
N LYS A 109 1.80 -18.31 5.29
CA LYS A 109 1.11 -17.91 6.53
C LYS A 109 2.07 -17.26 7.53
N THR A 110 3.25 -17.83 7.74
CA THR A 110 4.24 -17.28 8.67
C THR A 110 4.80 -15.96 8.17
N LEU A 111 5.07 -15.80 6.87
CA LEU A 111 5.54 -14.53 6.32
C LEU A 111 4.49 -13.42 6.41
N ASP A 112 3.22 -13.72 6.10
CA ASP A 112 2.12 -12.76 6.26
C ASP A 112 1.95 -12.38 7.73
N LEU A 113 1.99 -13.36 8.64
CA LEU A 113 1.87 -13.11 10.08
C LEU A 113 3.02 -12.24 10.61
N VAL A 114 4.25 -12.55 10.21
CA VAL A 114 5.44 -11.76 10.60
C VAL A 114 5.32 -10.32 10.09
N GLU A 115 4.94 -10.13 8.82
CA GLU A 115 4.75 -8.79 8.24
C GLU A 115 3.75 -7.97 9.04
N TRP A 116 2.55 -8.51 9.29
CA TRP A 116 1.51 -7.80 10.01
C TRP A 116 1.82 -7.60 11.49
N SER A 117 2.44 -8.58 12.17
CA SER A 117 2.87 -8.43 13.57
C SER A 117 3.99 -7.41 13.73
N CYS A 118 4.94 -7.36 12.80
CA CYS A 118 6.01 -6.36 12.80
C CYS A 118 5.45 -4.95 12.51
N LEU A 119 4.54 -4.80 11.53
CA LEU A 119 3.87 -3.51 11.30
C LEU A 119 3.04 -3.05 12.51
N LEU A 120 2.33 -3.98 13.15
CA LEU A 120 1.58 -3.71 14.38
C LEU A 120 2.50 -3.13 15.45
N MET A 121 3.64 -3.78 15.71
CA MET A 121 4.60 -3.31 16.71
C MET A 121 5.23 -1.97 16.32
N TYR A 122 5.59 -1.77 15.05
CA TYR A 122 6.09 -0.50 14.55
C TYR A 122 5.12 0.66 14.83
N PHE A 123 3.85 0.52 14.43
CA PHE A 123 2.85 1.56 14.65
C PHE A 123 2.55 1.76 16.15
N ALA A 124 2.54 0.70 16.95
CA ALA A 124 2.31 0.80 18.39
C ALA A 124 3.40 1.64 19.07
N LEU A 125 4.67 1.39 18.72
CA LEU A 125 5.81 2.13 19.27
C LEU A 125 5.88 3.57 18.74
N GLU A 126 5.59 3.81 17.46
CA GLU A 126 5.49 5.18 16.93
C GLU A 126 4.40 5.98 17.67
N ASN A 127 3.22 5.39 17.84
CA ASN A 127 2.09 6.00 18.54
C ASN A 127 2.43 6.28 20.02
N LEU A 128 3.15 5.38 20.69
CA LEU A 128 3.61 5.56 22.07
C LEU A 128 4.54 6.79 22.20
N THR A 129 5.40 7.02 21.22
CA THR A 129 6.36 8.13 21.21
C THR A 129 5.79 9.45 20.70
N MET A 130 4.56 9.45 20.21
CA MET A 130 3.94 10.61 19.56
C MET A 130 3.80 11.83 20.46
N LEU A 131 3.51 11.64 21.74
CA LEU A 131 3.40 12.73 22.72
C LEU A 131 4.73 13.49 22.93
N HIS A 132 5.86 12.82 22.73
CA HIS A 132 7.17 13.44 22.77
C HIS A 132 7.38 14.36 21.55
N ASP A 133 6.96 13.91 20.37
CA ASP A 133 7.06 14.70 19.13
C ASP A 133 6.15 15.93 19.16
N MET A 134 4.99 15.82 19.82
CA MET A 134 4.07 16.94 20.08
C MET A 134 4.59 17.97 21.11
N LYS A 135 5.74 17.71 21.75
CA LYS A 135 6.30 18.53 22.84
C LYS A 135 5.39 18.65 24.08
N ILE A 136 4.47 17.70 24.27
CA ILE A 136 3.61 17.65 25.47
C ILE A 136 4.35 16.95 26.61
N HIS A 137 4.96 15.79 26.34
CA HIS A 137 5.62 15.01 27.38
C HIS A 137 6.96 14.43 26.90
N VAL A 138 8.05 14.78 27.58
CA VAL A 138 9.40 14.39 27.20
C VAL A 138 9.74 13.01 27.77
N LEU A 139 9.76 12.00 26.91
CA LEU A 139 10.16 10.63 27.24
C LEU A 139 11.69 10.44 27.15
N PRO A 140 12.38 10.00 28.23
CA PRO A 140 13.83 9.76 28.21
C PRO A 140 14.23 8.56 27.35
N TRP A 141 13.32 7.61 27.16
CA TRP A 141 13.51 6.40 26.34
C TRP A 141 12.97 6.57 24.90
N TYR A 142 12.68 7.80 24.47
CA TYR A 142 12.16 8.11 23.13
C TYR A 142 13.02 7.53 22.01
N ARG A 143 14.32 7.85 21.99
CA ARG A 143 15.25 7.43 20.94
C ARG A 143 15.37 5.90 20.86
N PRO A 144 15.64 5.17 21.97
CA PRO A 144 15.68 3.71 21.95
C PRO A 144 14.39 3.07 21.43
N VAL A 145 13.23 3.55 21.86
CA VAL A 145 11.93 3.00 21.40
C VAL A 145 11.73 3.23 19.91
N LEU A 146 12.09 4.41 19.40
CA LEU A 146 11.96 4.70 17.97
C LEU A 146 12.94 3.88 17.12
N VAL A 147 14.12 3.52 17.65
CA VAL A 147 15.05 2.59 17.01
C VAL A 147 14.46 1.19 16.94
N GLU A 148 13.85 0.68 18.02
CA GLU A 148 13.15 -0.62 17.99
C GLU A 148 11.96 -0.61 17.03
N ALA A 149 11.19 0.48 16.99
CA ALA A 149 10.11 0.65 16.02
C ALA A 149 10.61 0.50 14.57
N ASN A 150 11.71 1.18 14.23
CA ASN A 150 12.30 1.11 12.89
C ASN A 150 12.85 -0.29 12.56
N LYS A 151 13.34 -1.06 13.55
CA LYS A 151 13.71 -2.47 13.33
C LYS A 151 12.51 -3.31 12.94
N PHE A 152 11.37 -3.16 13.63
CA PHE A 152 10.14 -3.86 13.26
C PHE A 152 9.66 -3.46 11.87
N TRP A 153 9.72 -2.18 11.52
CA TRP A 153 9.40 -1.74 10.16
C TRP A 153 10.29 -2.41 9.11
N LEU A 154 11.60 -2.48 9.36
CA LEU A 154 12.57 -3.16 8.51
C LEU A 154 12.23 -4.66 8.35
N TYR A 155 11.92 -5.37 9.45
CA TYR A 155 11.57 -6.78 9.40
C TYR A 155 10.27 -7.04 8.63
N ALA A 156 9.28 -6.15 8.73
CA ALA A 156 8.06 -6.25 7.93
C ALA A 156 8.34 -6.15 6.44
N ILE A 157 9.19 -5.20 6.02
CA ILE A 157 9.58 -5.05 4.61
C ILE A 157 10.35 -6.30 4.14
N LEU A 158 11.26 -6.83 4.95
CA LEU A 158 11.99 -8.06 4.60
C LEU A 158 11.04 -9.25 4.41
N ALA A 159 10.01 -9.40 5.26
CA ALA A 159 8.99 -10.42 5.10
C ALA A 159 8.20 -10.25 3.79
N SER A 160 7.82 -9.00 3.44
CA SER A 160 7.17 -8.67 2.16
C SER A 160 8.02 -9.04 0.94
N ILE A 161 9.32 -8.70 0.99
CA ILE A 161 10.30 -9.02 -0.04
C ILE A 161 10.45 -10.54 -0.17
N ALA A 162 10.69 -11.25 0.95
CA ALA A 162 10.86 -12.70 0.97
C ALA A 162 9.64 -13.42 0.39
N ARG A 163 8.42 -13.02 0.80
CA ARG A 163 7.15 -13.53 0.26
C ARG A 163 7.05 -13.33 -1.24
N THR A 164 7.41 -12.14 -1.74
CA THR A 164 7.38 -11.80 -3.16
C THR A 164 8.38 -12.64 -3.97
N VAL A 165 9.59 -12.83 -3.45
CA VAL A 165 10.66 -13.62 -4.08
C VAL A 165 10.28 -15.10 -4.10
N ILE A 166 9.84 -15.68 -2.98
CA ILE A 166 9.42 -17.09 -2.89
C ILE A 166 8.29 -17.38 -3.87
N ARG A 167 7.28 -16.51 -3.94
CA ARG A 167 6.14 -16.68 -4.87
C ARG A 167 6.58 -16.68 -6.33
N ARG A 168 7.55 -15.84 -6.67
CA ARG A 168 8.09 -15.78 -8.04
C ARG A 168 9.02 -16.94 -8.35
N ALA A 169 9.86 -17.34 -7.42
CA ALA A 169 10.72 -18.52 -7.54
C ALA A 169 9.88 -19.79 -7.76
N GLY A 170 8.81 -19.98 -6.97
CA GLY A 170 7.89 -21.11 -7.15
C GLY A 170 7.27 -21.18 -8.55
N LEU A 171 6.93 -20.03 -9.15
CA LEU A 171 6.44 -19.98 -10.53
C LEU A 171 7.50 -20.37 -11.57
N LEU A 172 8.77 -20.08 -11.31
CA LEU A 172 9.89 -20.48 -12.18
C LEU A 172 10.16 -21.97 -12.08
N PHE A 173 10.13 -22.54 -10.87
CA PHE A 173 10.38 -23.96 -10.62
C PHE A 173 9.21 -24.87 -11.02
N SER A 174 7.96 -24.38 -10.98
CA SER A 174 6.78 -25.13 -11.46
C SER A 174 6.62 -25.12 -12.98
N ARG A 175 7.51 -24.47 -13.75
CA ARG A 175 7.44 -24.40 -15.22
C ARG A 175 8.08 -25.61 -15.93
N SER A 176 8.33 -26.70 -15.21
CA SER A 176 8.80 -27.96 -15.80
C SER A 176 7.68 -28.58 -16.67
N PRO A 177 7.98 -29.13 -17.87
CA PRO A 177 6.96 -29.56 -18.82
C PRO A 177 6.44 -30.96 -18.45
N ALA A 178 5.71 -31.07 -17.34
CA ALA A 178 4.98 -32.28 -17.01
C ALA A 178 3.50 -32.09 -17.32
N ARG A 179 3.01 -32.92 -18.23
CA ARG A 179 1.64 -33.04 -18.74
C ARG A 179 0.63 -33.26 -17.59
N SER A 180 0.19 -32.19 -16.91
CA SER A 180 -0.86 -32.31 -15.89
C SER A 180 -2.24 -31.90 -16.43
N SER A 181 -3.23 -32.66 -15.99
CA SER A 181 -4.62 -32.63 -16.44
C SER A 181 -5.28 -31.27 -16.19
N LYS A 182 -6.11 -30.81 -17.13
CA LYS A 182 -6.90 -29.55 -17.08
C LYS A 182 -7.72 -29.34 -15.79
N ARG A 183 -7.93 -30.39 -14.97
CA ARG A 183 -8.64 -30.30 -13.68
C ARG A 183 -7.79 -29.73 -12.54
N GLU A 184 -6.47 -29.94 -12.52
CA GLU A 184 -5.60 -29.41 -11.45
C GLU A 184 -5.25 -27.93 -11.67
N GLN A 185 -5.14 -27.50 -12.93
CA GLN A 185 -4.91 -26.09 -13.28
C GLN A 185 -6.06 -25.16 -12.86
N GLN A 186 -7.32 -25.65 -12.86
CA GLN A 186 -8.48 -24.86 -12.43
C GLN A 186 -8.55 -24.69 -10.91
N GLN A 187 -8.08 -25.66 -10.12
CA GLN A 187 -8.04 -25.54 -8.66
C GLN A 187 -6.89 -24.64 -8.17
N GLN A 188 -5.71 -24.69 -8.81
CA GLN A 188 -4.59 -23.81 -8.44
C GLN A 188 -4.79 -22.35 -8.88
N GLN A 189 -5.52 -22.08 -9.97
CA GLN A 189 -5.84 -20.71 -10.41
C GLN A 189 -6.89 -20.00 -9.56
N GLN A 190 -7.70 -20.72 -8.78
CA GLN A 190 -8.75 -20.13 -7.96
C GLN A 190 -8.31 -19.67 -6.56
N GLN A 191 -7.13 -20.07 -6.08
CA GLN A 191 -6.72 -19.83 -4.68
C GLN A 191 -5.57 -18.83 -4.47
N HIS A 192 -4.82 -18.45 -5.51
CA HIS A 192 -3.71 -17.50 -5.33
C HIS A 192 -3.87 -16.24 -6.20
N PRO A 193 -3.92 -15.03 -5.60
CA PRO A 193 -3.87 -13.80 -6.36
C PRO A 193 -2.55 -13.72 -7.16
N PRO A 194 -2.56 -13.04 -8.33
CA PRO A 194 -1.39 -12.94 -9.19
C PRO A 194 -0.16 -12.41 -8.43
N PRO A 195 1.08 -12.79 -8.81
CA PRO A 195 2.31 -12.31 -8.18
C PRO A 195 2.35 -10.77 -8.12
N PRO A 196 2.83 -10.18 -6.99
CA PRO A 196 2.80 -8.73 -6.83
C PRO A 196 3.72 -8.18 -7.91
N PRO A 197 3.37 -7.06 -8.56
CA PRO A 197 4.14 -6.56 -9.70
C PRO A 197 5.60 -6.29 -9.30
N LEU A 198 6.57 -6.46 -10.21
CA LEU A 198 8.00 -6.25 -9.89
C LEU A 198 8.29 -4.86 -9.31
N ARG A 199 7.51 -3.85 -9.70
CA ARG A 199 7.56 -2.52 -9.10
C ARG A 199 7.41 -2.53 -7.58
N ARG A 200 6.66 -3.48 -7.01
CA ARG A 200 6.49 -3.61 -5.56
C ARG A 200 7.82 -3.97 -4.89
N LEU A 201 8.62 -4.82 -5.50
CA LEU A 201 9.96 -5.15 -5.01
C LEU A 201 10.87 -3.92 -5.02
N VAL A 202 10.78 -3.10 -6.07
CA VAL A 202 11.54 -1.84 -6.16
C VAL A 202 11.09 -0.86 -5.08
N ILE A 203 9.79 -0.70 -4.87
CA ILE A 203 9.22 0.14 -3.80
C ILE A 203 9.71 -0.35 -2.43
N ASP A 204 9.58 -1.64 -2.15
CA ASP A 204 9.99 -2.23 -0.87
C ASP A 204 11.50 -2.10 -0.64
N ALA A 205 12.33 -2.23 -1.69
CA ALA A 205 13.77 -2.03 -1.60
C ALA A 205 14.16 -0.57 -1.31
N LEU A 206 13.49 0.40 -1.95
CA LEU A 206 13.68 1.82 -1.65
C LEU A 206 13.23 2.13 -0.21
N ASP A 207 12.08 1.63 0.19
CA ASP A 207 11.54 1.86 1.53
C ASP A 207 12.38 1.18 2.63
N LEU A 208 13.09 0.09 2.32
CA LEU A 208 14.01 -0.60 3.24
C LEU A 208 15.19 0.30 3.66
N CYS A 209 15.65 1.19 2.77
CA CYS A 209 16.76 2.10 3.06
C CYS A 209 16.44 3.10 4.18
N LEU A 210 15.17 3.46 4.35
CA LEU A 210 14.73 4.46 5.32
C LEU A 210 14.93 4.00 6.77
N PRO A 211 14.35 2.86 7.23
CA PRO A 211 14.63 2.36 8.58
C PRO A 211 16.09 1.92 8.74
N ALA A 212 16.71 1.35 7.69
CA ALA A 212 18.11 0.93 7.75
C ALA A 212 19.06 2.11 8.05
N SER A 213 18.82 3.26 7.42
CA SER A 213 19.55 4.49 7.70
C SER A 213 19.21 5.05 9.08
N PHE A 214 17.94 5.04 9.49
CA PHE A 214 17.53 5.54 10.80
C PHE A 214 18.16 4.76 11.97
N ILE A 215 18.26 3.44 11.85
CA ILE A 215 18.89 2.55 12.85
C ILE A 215 20.41 2.71 12.85
N GLY A 216 21.00 3.27 11.78
CA GLY A 216 22.44 3.42 11.60
C GLY A 216 23.14 2.18 11.04
N TRP A 217 22.40 1.25 10.43
CA TRP A 217 22.99 0.09 9.75
C TRP A 217 23.61 0.45 8.40
N VAL A 218 23.11 1.51 7.76
CA VAL A 218 23.66 2.04 6.50
C VAL A 218 23.82 3.54 6.66
N ALA A 219 24.99 4.08 6.29
CA ALA A 219 25.22 5.51 6.26
C ALA A 219 24.69 6.07 4.94
N ILE A 220 23.55 6.77 5.00
CA ILE A 220 22.94 7.47 3.86
C ILE A 220 22.75 8.93 4.29
N ASP A 221 23.11 9.87 3.43
CA ASP A 221 22.91 11.29 3.68
C ASP A 221 21.43 11.70 3.51
N ASP A 222 21.05 12.80 4.15
CA ASP A 222 19.67 13.28 4.16
C ASP A 222 19.09 13.51 2.75
N VAL A 223 19.90 13.98 1.79
CA VAL A 223 19.42 14.22 0.41
C VAL A 223 19.06 12.93 -0.27
N THR A 224 19.93 11.92 -0.13
CA THR A 224 19.67 10.60 -0.68
C THR A 224 18.42 9.98 -0.03
N ILE A 225 18.22 10.16 1.29
CA ILE A 225 16.98 9.74 1.97
C ILE A 225 15.75 10.45 1.39
N GLY A 226 15.82 11.77 1.19
CA GLY A 226 14.77 12.55 0.55
C GLY A 226 14.44 12.03 -0.86
N CYS A 227 15.45 11.77 -1.68
CA CYS A 227 15.31 11.22 -3.02
C CYS A 227 14.66 9.82 -3.01
N ILE A 228 15.14 8.91 -2.18
CA ILE A 228 14.60 7.56 -2.02
C ILE A 228 13.12 7.63 -1.62
N MET A 229 12.80 8.45 -0.62
CA MET A 229 11.44 8.62 -0.14
C MET A 229 10.51 9.22 -1.20
N THR A 230 10.97 10.21 -1.96
CA THR A 230 10.21 10.79 -3.08
C THR A 230 9.99 9.78 -4.20
N LEU A 231 11.02 9.02 -4.59
CA LEU A 231 10.91 8.01 -5.65
C LEU A 231 9.94 6.89 -5.28
N SER A 232 10.04 6.31 -4.08
CA SER A 232 9.13 5.26 -3.64
C SER A 232 7.69 5.77 -3.54
N THR A 233 7.52 7.02 -3.08
CA THR A 233 6.23 7.71 -3.02
C THR A 233 5.58 7.85 -4.40
N LEU A 234 6.31 8.31 -5.42
CA LEU A 234 5.79 8.44 -6.78
C LEU A 234 5.40 7.08 -7.39
N LEU A 235 6.16 6.03 -7.10
CA LEU A 235 5.84 4.68 -7.56
C LEU A 235 4.56 4.14 -6.91
N VAL A 236 4.35 4.40 -5.62
CA VAL A 236 3.12 4.03 -4.89
C VAL A 236 1.92 4.89 -5.33
N TRP A 237 2.15 6.14 -5.71
CA TRP A 237 1.10 7.11 -6.07
C TRP A 237 0.13 6.59 -7.10
N ARG A 238 0.65 5.97 -8.15
CA ARG A 238 -0.19 5.42 -9.22
C ARG A 238 -1.16 4.35 -8.70
N ASP A 239 -0.69 3.50 -7.80
CA ASP A 239 -1.50 2.39 -7.28
C ASP A 239 -2.57 2.89 -6.31
N VAL A 240 -2.26 3.87 -5.47
CA VAL A 240 -3.24 4.52 -4.57
C VAL A 240 -4.23 5.37 -5.37
N TRP A 241 -3.75 6.11 -6.37
CA TRP A 241 -4.59 6.92 -7.25
C TRP A 241 -5.62 6.06 -7.96
N ALA A 242 -5.20 4.94 -8.56
CA ALA A 242 -6.10 4.02 -9.25
C ALA A 242 -7.15 3.39 -8.31
N LYS A 243 -6.80 3.13 -7.04
CA LYS A 243 -7.75 2.62 -6.04
C LYS A 243 -8.77 3.67 -5.56
N ALA A 244 -8.43 4.95 -5.65
CA ALA A 244 -9.28 6.05 -5.17
C ALA A 244 -10.30 6.53 -6.21
N GLN A 245 -10.16 6.14 -7.48
CA GLN A 245 -11.08 6.55 -8.56
C GLN A 245 -12.35 5.70 -8.55
#